data_AF-A0A2U1KVB5-F1
#
_entry.id   AF-A0A2U1KVB5-F1
#
_cell.length_a   1.000
_cell.length_b   1.000
_cell.length_c   1.000
_cell.angle_alpha   90.00
_cell.angle_beta   90.00
_cell.angle_gamma   90.00
#
_symmetry.space_group_name_H-M   'P 1'
#
loop_
_entity.id
_entity.type
_entity.pdbx_description
1 polymer ?
#
loop_
_entity_poly.entity_id
_entity_poly.type
_entity_poly.pdbx_seq_one_letter_code
_entity_poly.pdbx_strand_id
1 'polypeptide(L)'
;MARAAVKAHAPALYSLAIIQFNGSGGTKNKKDLIGGVTLCARAAVLGHIDAVRELGHCLKDGYGITKNTVAGQRFLIEANIRELTANNHKKFDGVNLTRLPLLVDVGYEMPVQVSHPANRFLTGWFANRVPDPAYNICSYEGCGRPETRTHEFRRCSVCGVRTYCSRGCQARDWTMGHFKSCTPFMRFAGRR
;
A
#
# COMPACT_ATOMS: atom_id res chain seq x y z
N MET A 1 13.25 26.52 16.09
CA MET A 1 13.07 26.12 14.68
C MET A 1 14.39 26.04 13.91
N ALA A 2 15.12 27.14 13.70
CA ALA A 2 16.35 27.16 12.89
C ALA A 2 17.43 26.14 13.32
N ARG A 3 17.72 26.02 14.62
CA ARG A 3 18.68 25.02 15.15
C ARG A 3 18.30 23.57 14.84
N ALA A 4 17.00 23.25 14.79
CA ALA A 4 16.52 21.90 14.45
C ALA A 4 16.61 21.63 12.94
N ALA A 5 16.35 22.65 12.11
CA ALA A 5 16.53 22.55 10.67
C ALA A 5 17.99 22.34 10.25
N VAL A 6 18.94 22.97 10.97
CA VAL A 6 20.39 22.71 10.78
C VAL A 6 20.73 21.25 11.04
N LYS A 7 20.06 20.61 12.00
CA LYS A 7 20.19 19.17 12.29
C LYS A 7 19.33 18.28 11.38
N ALA A 8 18.90 18.78 10.22
CA ALA A 8 18.08 18.03 9.25
C ALA A 8 16.77 17.46 9.83
N HIS A 9 16.13 18.17 10.76
CA HIS A 9 14.81 17.77 11.25
C HIS A 9 13.72 18.17 10.24
N ALA A 10 13.07 17.17 9.63
CA ALA A 10 12.17 17.37 8.49
C ALA A 10 10.99 18.34 8.77
N PRO A 11 10.24 18.24 9.89
CA PRO A 11 9.18 19.20 10.23
C PRO A 11 9.67 20.64 10.40
N ALA A 12 10.87 20.82 10.96
CA ALA A 12 11.46 22.15 11.12
C ALA A 12 11.91 22.75 9.78
N LEU A 13 12.45 21.93 8.88
CA LEU A 13 12.77 22.34 7.50
C LEU A 13 11.50 22.75 6.75
N TYR A 14 10.43 21.97 6.85
CA TYR A 14 9.15 22.27 6.24
C TYR A 14 8.55 23.58 6.78
N SER A 15 8.58 23.78 8.10
CA SER A 15 8.09 25.01 8.72
C SER A 15 8.87 26.24 8.25
N LEU A 16 10.20 26.13 8.10
CA LEU A 16 11.01 27.20 7.51
C LEU A 16 10.66 27.45 6.03
N ALA A 17 10.36 26.41 5.25
CA ALA A 17 9.93 26.55 3.86
C ALA A 17 8.66 27.40 3.75
N ILE A 18 7.66 27.12 4.59
CA ILE A 18 6.41 27.90 4.67
C ILE A 18 6.68 29.36 5.04
N ILE A 19 7.61 29.60 5.98
CA ILE A 19 8.03 30.97 6.33
C ILE A 19 8.62 31.69 5.11
N GLN A 20 9.43 31.02 4.30
CA GLN A 20 9.99 31.61 3.07
C GLN A 20 8.93 31.87 2.00
N PHE A 21 7.99 30.95 1.80
CA PHE A 21 6.88 31.13 0.85
C PHE A 21 5.95 32.28 1.25
N ASN A 22 5.73 32.46 2.55
CA ASN A 22 4.89 33.53 3.08
C ASN A 22 5.64 34.84 3.22
N GLY A 23 6.98 34.81 3.25
CA GLY A 23 7.82 35.98 3.53
C GLY A 23 7.70 36.46 4.98
N SER A 24 7.33 35.58 5.92
CA SER A 24 7.10 35.92 7.33
C SER A 24 8.36 35.83 8.20
N GLY A 25 9.53 35.61 7.58
CA GLY A 25 10.81 35.43 8.26
C GLY A 25 11.67 36.69 8.27
N GLY A 26 11.57 37.50 9.32
CA GLY A 26 12.47 38.65 9.56
C GLY A 26 11.83 40.02 9.33
N THR A 27 12.64 41.03 8.98
CA THR A 27 12.27 42.46 8.97
C THR A 27 11.61 42.96 7.68
N LYS A 28 11.40 42.09 6.69
CA LYS A 28 10.77 42.47 5.42
C LYS A 28 9.84 41.34 4.95
N ASN A 29 8.61 41.68 4.56
CA ASN A 29 7.61 40.80 3.93
C ASN A 29 8.03 40.36 2.50
N LYS A 30 9.29 39.95 2.33
CA LYS A 30 9.84 39.53 1.05
C LYS A 30 9.79 38.00 1.01
N LYS A 31 8.99 37.48 0.07
CA LYS A 31 8.94 36.05 -0.20
C LYS A 31 10.24 35.58 -0.87
N ASP A 32 10.75 34.43 -0.43
CA ASP A 32 11.85 33.74 -1.09
C ASP A 32 11.36 32.38 -1.57
N LEU A 33 10.83 32.35 -2.79
CA LEU A 33 10.22 31.14 -3.34
C LEU A 33 11.25 30.04 -3.60
N ILE A 34 12.44 30.41 -4.05
CA ILE A 34 13.53 29.47 -4.32
C ILE A 34 14.03 28.88 -2.99
N GLY A 35 14.22 29.72 -1.97
CA GLY A 35 14.52 29.28 -0.60
C GLY A 35 13.44 28.35 -0.04
N GLY A 36 12.16 28.67 -0.25
CA GLY A 36 11.04 27.82 0.13
C GLY A 36 11.08 26.45 -0.54
N VAL A 37 11.23 26.40 -1.86
CA VAL A 37 11.31 25.14 -2.62
C VAL A 37 12.51 24.29 -2.17
N THR A 38 13.69 24.90 -1.99
CA THR A 38 14.89 24.14 -1.57
C THR A 38 14.73 23.53 -0.18
N LEU A 39 14.11 24.25 0.75
CA LEU A 39 13.80 23.72 2.08
C LEU A 39 12.73 22.61 2.04
N CYS A 40 11.68 22.78 1.23
CA CYS A 40 10.67 21.74 0.99
C CYS A 40 11.30 20.48 0.39
N ALA A 41 12.16 20.61 -0.63
CA ALA A 41 12.85 19.48 -1.24
C ALA A 41 13.72 18.72 -0.21
N ARG A 42 14.45 19.43 0.66
CA ARG A 42 15.21 18.81 1.75
C ARG A 42 14.31 18.07 2.74
N ALA A 43 13.18 18.67 3.15
CA ALA A 43 12.22 18.01 4.04
C ALA A 43 11.57 16.79 3.39
N ALA A 44 11.28 16.84 2.08
CA ALA A 44 10.71 15.74 1.31
C ALA A 44 11.67 14.54 1.22
N VAL A 45 12.97 14.77 1.00
CA VAL A 45 14.01 13.72 1.02
C VAL A 45 14.08 13.01 2.37
N LEU A 46 13.79 13.73 3.46
CA LEU A 46 13.74 13.17 4.81
C LEU A 46 12.39 12.51 5.16
N GLY A 47 11.49 12.38 4.18
CA GLY A 47 10.21 11.69 4.35
C GLY A 47 9.04 12.54 4.84
N HIS A 48 9.17 13.87 4.92
CA HIS A 48 8.07 14.74 5.35
C HIS A 48 6.97 14.80 4.27
N ILE A 49 5.84 14.16 4.52
CA ILE A 49 4.75 13.97 3.54
C ILE A 49 4.21 15.30 3.02
N ASP A 50 4.00 16.30 3.90
CA ASP A 50 3.49 17.59 3.45
C ASP A 50 4.48 18.35 2.57
N ALA A 51 5.78 18.14 2.78
CA ALA A 51 6.80 18.79 1.95
C ALA A 51 6.84 18.17 0.54
N VAL A 52 6.60 16.87 0.42
CA VAL A 52 6.42 16.16 -0.86
C VAL A 52 5.22 16.77 -1.61
N ARG A 53 4.10 17.01 -0.90
CA ARG A 53 2.89 17.60 -1.48
C ARG A 53 3.12 19.04 -1.96
N GLU A 54 3.73 19.87 -1.12
CA GLU A 54 4.07 21.25 -1.48
C GLU A 54 5.01 21.31 -2.69
N LEU A 55 6.00 20.41 -2.77
CA LEU A 55 6.88 20.34 -3.93
C LEU A 55 6.12 19.97 -5.21
N GLY A 56 5.13 19.08 -5.10
CA GLY A 56 4.21 18.73 -6.18
C GLY A 56 3.44 19.94 -6.73
N HIS A 57 2.91 20.78 -5.84
CA HIS A 57 2.25 22.03 -6.22
C HIS A 57 3.24 23.02 -6.86
N CYS A 58 4.42 23.22 -6.26
CA CYS A 58 5.44 24.13 -6.79
C CYS A 58 5.84 23.76 -8.23
N LEU A 59 6.03 22.47 -8.52
CA LEU A 59 6.33 21.98 -9.87
C LEU A 59 5.17 22.12 -10.84
N LYS A 60 3.93 21.91 -10.40
CA LYS A 60 2.74 22.04 -11.26
C LYS A 60 2.52 23.49 -11.70
N ASP A 61 2.76 24.43 -10.79
CA ASP A 61 2.46 25.85 -11.02
C ASP A 61 3.69 26.66 -11.45
N GLY A 62 4.90 26.10 -11.34
CA GLY A 62 6.15 26.80 -11.60
C GLY A 62 6.52 27.79 -10.50
N TYR A 63 6.12 27.52 -9.26
CA TYR A 63 6.26 28.41 -8.12
C TYR A 63 7.62 28.23 -7.44
N GLY A 64 8.56 29.15 -7.69
CA GLY A 64 9.93 29.06 -7.15
C GLY A 64 10.82 27.99 -7.79
N ILE A 65 10.32 27.29 -8.82
CA ILE A 65 11.00 26.24 -9.58
C ILE A 65 10.42 26.18 -10.99
N THR A 66 11.18 25.66 -11.95
CA THR A 66 10.70 25.45 -13.32
C THR A 66 9.49 24.52 -13.33
N LYS A 67 8.43 24.94 -14.03
CA LYS A 67 7.20 24.16 -14.16
C LYS A 67 7.46 22.81 -14.82
N ASN A 68 7.01 21.75 -14.16
CA ASN A 68 7.00 20.38 -14.67
C ASN A 68 5.76 19.67 -14.11
N THR A 69 4.68 19.69 -14.90
CA THR A 69 3.39 19.15 -14.49
C THR A 69 3.42 17.65 -14.25
N VAL A 70 4.19 16.91 -15.06
CA VAL A 70 4.35 15.45 -14.92
C VAL A 70 5.05 15.12 -13.60
N ALA A 71 6.18 15.77 -13.31
CA ALA A 71 6.87 15.59 -12.03
C ALA A 71 5.98 16.02 -10.86
N GLY A 72 5.33 17.18 -10.95
CA GLY A 72 4.42 17.66 -9.90
C GLY A 72 3.31 16.66 -9.58
N GLN A 73 2.66 16.09 -10.60
CA GLN A 73 1.65 15.05 -10.43
C GLN A 73 2.20 13.80 -9.75
N ARG A 74 3.42 13.37 -10.11
CA ARG A 74 4.10 12.23 -9.46
C ARG A 74 4.30 12.48 -7.96
N PHE A 75 4.78 13.68 -7.59
CA PHE A 75 4.96 14.05 -6.18
C PHE A 75 3.65 14.08 -5.39
N LEU A 76 2.55 14.57 -5.98
CA LEU A 76 1.24 14.57 -5.32
C LEU A 76 0.69 13.15 -5.09
N ILE A 77 0.83 12.27 -6.08
CA ILE A 77 0.45 10.86 -5.96
C ILE A 77 1.30 10.18 -4.87
N GLU A 78 2.61 10.41 -4.87
CA GLU A 78 3.53 9.89 -3.86
C GLU A 78 3.15 10.33 -2.44
N ALA A 79 2.82 11.61 -2.24
CA ALA A 79 2.38 12.12 -0.94
C ALA A 79 1.13 11.40 -0.44
N ASN A 80 0.13 11.21 -1.31
CA ASN A 80 -1.10 10.49 -0.96
C ASN A 80 -0.83 9.03 -0.60
N ILE A 81 0.03 8.34 -1.35
CA ILE A 81 0.40 6.96 -1.06
C ILE A 81 1.10 6.88 0.31
N ARG A 82 2.08 7.75 0.57
CA ARG A 82 2.78 7.78 1.85
C ARG A 82 1.84 8.04 3.02
N GLU A 83 0.90 8.96 2.87
CA GLU A 83 -0.12 9.25 3.88
C GLU A 83 -1.01 8.05 4.17
N LEU A 84 -1.48 7.35 3.12
CA LEU A 84 -2.23 6.10 3.27
C LEU A 84 -1.41 5.03 3.98
N THR A 85 -0.12 4.89 3.66
CA THR A 85 0.75 3.90 4.32
C THR A 85 1.03 4.23 5.78
N ALA A 86 1.21 5.51 6.13
CA ALA A 86 1.45 5.96 7.49
C ALA A 86 0.21 5.82 8.39
N ASN A 87 -0.99 5.95 7.80
CA ASN A 87 -2.27 5.88 8.51
C ASN A 87 -2.81 4.44 8.69
N ASN A 88 -2.06 3.39 8.30
CA ASN A 88 -2.49 1.98 8.32
C ASN A 88 -2.62 1.33 9.73
N HIS A 89 -2.90 2.13 10.77
CA HIS A 89 -3.58 1.63 11.97
C HIS A 89 -5.08 1.34 11.74
N LYS A 90 -5.65 1.70 10.57
CA LYS A 90 -7.01 1.30 10.18
C LYS A 90 -6.96 0.40 8.95
N LYS A 91 -7.29 -0.88 9.15
CA LYS A 91 -7.44 -1.93 8.14
C LYS A 91 -8.08 -1.37 6.86
N PHE A 92 -7.31 -1.34 5.78
CA PHE A 92 -7.88 -1.27 4.43
C PHE A 92 -8.33 -2.69 4.05
N ASP A 93 -9.53 -3.07 4.51
CA ASP A 93 -10.23 -4.22 3.99
C ASP A 93 -10.72 -3.89 2.57
N GLY A 94 -9.95 -4.27 1.55
CA GLY A 94 -10.48 -4.49 0.19
C GLY A 94 -10.03 -3.54 -0.94
N VAL A 95 -9.24 -2.49 -0.68
CA VAL A 95 -8.63 -1.69 -1.77
C VAL A 95 -7.24 -2.22 -2.07
N ASN A 96 -7.12 -3.01 -3.14
CA ASN A 96 -5.84 -3.46 -3.62
C ASN A 96 -5.14 -2.29 -4.36
N LEU A 97 -4.24 -1.57 -3.66
CA LEU A 97 -3.46 -0.47 -4.24
C LEU A 97 -2.62 -0.92 -5.46
N THR A 98 -2.43 -2.23 -5.68
CA THR A 98 -1.73 -2.77 -6.86
C THR A 98 -2.49 -2.60 -8.18
N ARG A 99 -3.70 -2.02 -8.16
CA ARG A 99 -4.59 -1.92 -9.34
C ARG A 99 -5.02 -0.51 -9.72
N LEU A 100 -4.43 0.52 -9.11
CA LEU A 100 -4.64 1.90 -9.58
C LEU A 100 -3.81 2.11 -10.86
N PRO A 101 -4.44 2.34 -12.02
CA PRO A 101 -3.72 2.52 -13.30
C PRO A 101 -2.67 3.64 -13.23
N LEU A 102 -2.96 4.69 -12.46
CA LEU A 102 -2.08 5.83 -12.19
C LEU A 102 -0.78 5.49 -11.45
N LEU A 103 -0.72 4.38 -10.71
CA LEU A 103 0.44 4.00 -9.88
C LEU A 103 1.53 3.31 -10.72
N VAL A 104 1.13 2.60 -11.78
CA VAL A 104 2.05 1.89 -12.70
C VAL A 104 2.81 2.88 -13.58
N ASP A 105 2.15 3.94 -14.07
CA ASP A 105 2.77 4.98 -14.92
C ASP A 105 3.77 5.90 -14.18
N VAL A 106 3.74 5.87 -12.84
CA VAL A 106 4.60 6.68 -11.97
C VAL A 106 5.85 5.91 -11.51
N GLY A 107 5.98 4.62 -11.88
CA GLY A 107 7.15 3.80 -11.55
C GLY A 107 7.28 3.48 -10.06
N TYR A 108 6.18 3.55 -9.31
CA TYR A 108 6.18 3.27 -7.89
C TYR A 108 5.93 1.78 -7.64
N GLU A 109 6.97 1.07 -7.21
CA GLU A 109 6.86 -0.32 -6.77
C GLU A 109 6.26 -0.38 -5.36
N MET A 110 5.02 -0.83 -5.26
CA MET A 110 4.42 -1.11 -3.96
C MET A 110 5.13 -2.30 -3.31
N PRO A 111 5.39 -2.29 -1.99
CA PRO A 111 5.87 -3.48 -1.31
C PRO A 111 4.84 -4.58 -1.54
N VAL A 112 5.28 -5.63 -2.24
CA VAL A 112 4.54 -6.88 -2.37
C VAL A 112 4.03 -7.22 -0.97
N GLN A 113 2.73 -7.51 -0.82
CA GLN A 113 2.23 -7.98 0.48
C GLN A 113 3.00 -9.25 0.84
N VAL A 114 4.05 -9.09 1.64
CA VAL A 114 4.90 -10.20 2.04
C VAL A 114 4.03 -11.05 2.93
N SER A 115 3.74 -12.27 2.48
CA SER A 115 3.02 -13.23 3.30
C SER A 115 3.78 -13.37 4.62
N HIS A 116 3.03 -13.47 5.73
CA HIS A 116 3.64 -13.63 7.05
C HIS A 116 4.71 -14.74 6.99
N PRO A 117 5.89 -14.60 7.62
CA PRO A 117 6.98 -15.56 7.48
C PRO A 117 6.56 -17.02 7.72
N ALA A 118 5.65 -17.25 8.67
CA ALA A 118 5.04 -18.55 8.92
C ALA A 118 4.28 -19.10 7.71
N ASN A 119 3.50 -18.28 7.01
CA ASN A 119 2.78 -18.70 5.81
C ASN A 119 3.75 -19.03 4.68
N ARG A 120 4.83 -18.24 4.51
CA ARG A 120 5.88 -18.51 3.51
C ARG A 120 6.60 -19.83 3.79
N PHE A 121 6.88 -20.13 5.06
CA PHE A 121 7.41 -21.43 5.46
C PHE A 121 6.44 -22.56 5.12
N LEU A 122 5.17 -22.43 5.53
CA LEU A 122 4.16 -23.46 5.32
C LEU A 122 3.91 -23.74 3.83
N THR A 123 3.82 -22.70 2.99
CA THR A 123 3.66 -22.87 1.54
C THR A 123 4.87 -23.56 0.93
N GLY A 124 6.09 -23.17 1.31
CA GLY A 124 7.32 -23.86 0.86
C GLY A 124 7.43 -25.30 1.35
N TRP A 125 7.02 -25.57 2.59
CA TRP A 125 7.08 -26.89 3.21
C TRP A 125 6.15 -27.90 2.52
N PHE A 126 4.93 -27.48 2.20
CA PHE A 126 3.92 -28.32 1.54
C PHE A 126 4.00 -28.29 0.01
N ALA A 127 4.70 -27.34 -0.62
CA ALA A 127 4.90 -27.34 -2.07
C ALA A 127 5.68 -28.59 -2.55
N ASN A 128 6.61 -29.08 -1.72
CA ASN A 128 7.49 -30.20 -2.05
C ASN A 128 7.06 -31.53 -1.42
N ARG A 129 5.89 -31.57 -0.76
CA ARG A 129 5.40 -32.74 -0.05
C ARG A 129 3.94 -32.96 -0.40
N VAL A 130 3.59 -34.15 -0.87
CA VAL A 130 2.18 -34.53 -0.99
C VAL A 130 1.61 -34.53 0.43
N PRO A 131 0.64 -33.67 0.76
CA PRO A 131 0.01 -33.69 2.07
C PRO A 131 -0.61 -35.07 2.26
N ASP A 132 -0.42 -35.66 3.44
CA ASP A 132 -1.10 -36.91 3.79
C ASP A 132 -2.61 -36.73 3.50
N PRO A 133 -3.28 -37.66 2.80
CA PRO A 133 -4.72 -37.59 2.53
C PRO A 133 -5.58 -37.35 3.77
N ALA A 134 -5.05 -37.59 4.97
CA ALA A 134 -5.67 -37.30 6.24
C ALA A 134 -5.86 -35.79 6.55
N TYR A 135 -5.14 -34.87 5.88
CA TYR A 135 -5.19 -33.44 6.19
C TYR A 135 -5.46 -32.57 4.97
N ASN A 136 -6.51 -31.73 5.04
CA ASN A 136 -6.77 -30.72 4.01
C ASN A 136 -5.85 -29.50 4.19
N ILE A 137 -5.42 -28.89 3.10
CA ILE A 137 -4.71 -27.60 3.13
C ILE A 137 -5.67 -26.49 2.69
N CYS A 138 -5.49 -25.29 3.25
CA CYS A 138 -6.21 -24.10 2.81
C CYS A 138 -5.98 -23.87 1.30
N SER A 139 -7.05 -23.75 0.52
CA SER A 139 -6.99 -23.60 -0.94
C SER A 139 -6.37 -22.28 -1.41
N TYR A 140 -6.16 -21.31 -0.52
CA TYR A 140 -5.43 -20.10 -0.83
C TYR A 140 -3.92 -20.38 -0.83
N GLU A 141 -3.30 -20.28 -2.01
CA GLU A 141 -1.88 -20.60 -2.25
C GLU A 141 -0.92 -19.80 -1.35
N GLY A 142 -1.30 -18.61 -0.89
CA GLY A 142 -0.49 -17.79 0.01
C GLY A 142 -0.64 -18.10 1.52
N CYS A 143 -1.39 -19.15 1.89
CA CYS A 143 -1.60 -19.53 3.30
C CYS A 143 -0.81 -20.78 3.70
N GLY A 144 -0.97 -21.89 2.97
CA GLY A 144 -0.31 -23.16 3.27
C GLY A 144 -0.71 -23.82 4.60
N ARG A 145 -1.73 -23.32 5.30
CA ARG A 145 -2.15 -23.85 6.61
C ARG A 145 -2.83 -25.22 6.44
N PRO A 146 -2.36 -26.27 7.14
CA PRO A 146 -3.03 -27.56 7.20
C PRO A 146 -4.18 -27.55 8.21
N GLU A 147 -5.21 -28.34 7.95
CA GLU A 147 -6.33 -28.59 8.84
C GLU A 147 -5.85 -29.46 10.01
N THR A 148 -6.04 -28.98 11.24
CA THR A 148 -5.55 -29.70 12.44
C THR A 148 -6.66 -30.47 13.15
N ARG A 149 -7.93 -30.12 12.86
CA ARG A 149 -9.13 -30.74 13.42
C ARG A 149 -10.15 -30.95 12.32
N THR A 150 -10.93 -32.02 12.42
CA THR A 150 -12.03 -32.29 11.50
C THR A 150 -13.01 -31.11 11.45
N HIS A 151 -13.31 -30.62 10.24
CA HIS A 151 -14.26 -29.52 9.99
C HIS A 151 -13.81 -28.16 10.54
N GLU A 152 -12.50 -27.94 10.73
CA GLU A 152 -11.96 -26.62 11.03
C GLU A 152 -12.11 -25.68 9.83
N PHE A 153 -11.97 -26.21 8.61
CA PHE A 153 -12.00 -25.42 7.39
C PHE A 153 -13.41 -25.28 6.82
N ARG A 154 -13.71 -24.07 6.33
CA ARG A 154 -14.99 -23.75 5.70
C ARG A 154 -14.89 -23.95 4.20
N ARG A 155 -15.91 -24.55 3.59
CA ARG A 155 -16.01 -24.69 2.14
C ARG A 155 -16.56 -23.43 1.49
N CYS A 156 -16.18 -23.18 0.24
CA CYS A 156 -16.79 -22.13 -0.58
C CYS A 156 -18.31 -22.35 -0.66
N SER A 157 -19.11 -21.33 -0.36
CA SER A 157 -20.57 -21.46 -0.38
C SER A 157 -21.16 -21.67 -1.78
N VAL A 158 -20.42 -21.30 -2.83
CA VAL A 158 -20.86 -21.44 -4.22
C VAL A 158 -20.50 -22.82 -4.77
N CYS A 159 -19.20 -23.11 -4.88
CA CYS A 159 -18.76 -24.38 -5.48
C CYS A 159 -18.67 -25.55 -4.49
N GLY A 160 -18.60 -25.31 -3.19
CA GLY A 160 -18.37 -26.38 -2.19
C GLY A 160 -17.02 -27.12 -2.28
N VAL A 161 -16.23 -26.91 -3.35
CA VAL A 161 -14.98 -27.63 -3.63
C VAL A 161 -13.80 -27.06 -2.85
N ARG A 162 -13.59 -25.75 -2.87
CA ARG A 162 -12.45 -25.11 -2.18
C ARG A 162 -12.69 -24.99 -0.68
N THR A 163 -11.64 -25.22 0.12
CA THR A 163 -11.65 -25.20 1.59
C THR A 163 -10.72 -24.13 2.14
N TYR A 164 -11.19 -23.34 3.11
CA TYR A 164 -10.46 -22.19 3.64
C TYR A 164 -10.39 -22.21 5.16
N CYS A 165 -9.22 -21.87 5.70
CA CYS A 165 -9.04 -21.71 7.14
C CYS A 165 -9.69 -20.43 7.70
N SER A 166 -10.03 -19.46 6.84
CA SER A 166 -10.67 -18.20 7.25
C SER A 166 -11.43 -17.54 6.10
N ARG A 167 -12.38 -16.66 6.44
CA ARG A 167 -13.07 -15.76 5.48
C ARG A 167 -12.09 -14.89 4.69
N GLY A 168 -10.97 -14.48 5.32
CA GLY A 168 -9.93 -13.70 4.66
C GLY A 168 -9.20 -14.48 3.55
N CYS A 169 -8.91 -15.77 3.78
CA CYS A 169 -8.30 -16.61 2.73
C CYS A 169 -9.24 -16.84 1.56
N GLN A 170 -10.54 -17.04 1.83
CA GLN A 170 -11.55 -17.13 0.79
C GLN A 170 -11.62 -15.85 -0.05
N ALA A 171 -11.62 -14.68 0.59
CA ALA A 171 -11.68 -13.40 -0.12
C ALA A 171 -10.43 -13.17 -1.01
N ARG A 172 -9.23 -13.50 -0.51
CA ARG A 172 -8.00 -13.38 -1.32
C ARG A 172 -7.98 -14.34 -2.50
N ASP A 173 -8.35 -15.59 -2.29
CA ASP A 173 -8.44 -16.58 -3.36
C ASP A 173 -9.49 -16.18 -4.41
N TRP A 174 -10.61 -15.62 -3.95
CA TRP A 174 -11.62 -15.00 -4.82
C TRP A 174 -11.00 -13.90 -5.68
N THR A 175 -10.24 -12.97 -5.11
CA THR A 175 -9.57 -11.91 -5.88
C THR A 175 -8.50 -12.44 -6.86
N MET A 176 -7.81 -13.54 -6.52
CA MET A 176 -6.78 -14.13 -7.37
C MET A 176 -7.30 -14.90 -8.59
N GLY A 177 -8.60 -15.15 -8.67
CA GLY A 177 -9.21 -15.73 -9.86
C GLY A 177 -10.14 -16.91 -9.60
N HIS A 178 -10.31 -17.35 -8.34
CA HIS A 178 -11.28 -18.39 -8.03
C HIS A 178 -12.68 -18.06 -8.55
N PHE A 179 -13.09 -16.78 -8.53
CA PHE A 179 -14.38 -16.34 -9.05
C PHE A 179 -14.63 -16.72 -10.51
N LYS A 180 -13.57 -16.81 -11.34
CA LYS A 180 -13.68 -17.17 -12.76
C LYS A 180 -13.94 -18.66 -12.95
N SER A 181 -13.40 -19.49 -12.06
CA SER A 181 -13.50 -20.95 -12.12
C SER A 181 -14.52 -21.53 -11.13
N CYS A 182 -15.25 -20.68 -10.40
CA CYS A 182 -16.17 -21.10 -9.36
C CYS A 182 -17.55 -21.38 -9.94
N THR A 183 -17.86 -22.64 -10.19
CA THR A 183 -19.18 -23.08 -10.64
C THR A 183 -20.02 -23.61 -9.48
N PRO A 184 -21.33 -23.30 -9.40
CA PRO A 184 -22.22 -23.85 -8.39
C PRO A 184 -22.19 -25.38 -8.39
N PHE A 185 -22.11 -25.99 -7.20
CA PHE A 185 -22.21 -27.44 -7.08
C PHE A 185 -23.66 -27.88 -7.33
N MET A 186 -23.94 -28.48 -8.48
CA MET A 186 -25.22 -29.16 -8.69
C MET A 186 -25.26 -30.40 -7.79
N ARG A 187 -26.01 -30.32 -6.69
CA ARG A 187 -26.44 -31.52 -5.98
C ARG A 187 -27.43 -32.24 -6.89
N PHE A 188 -27.00 -33.30 -7.57
CA PHE A 188 -27.96 -34.27 -8.11
C PHE A 188 -28.75 -34.79 -6.91
N ALA A 189 -30.02 -34.39 -6.80
CA ALA A 189 -30.96 -35.03 -5.92
C ALA A 189 -31.07 -36.49 -6.37
N GLY A 190 -30.40 -37.38 -5.64
CA GLY A 190 -30.51 -38.81 -5.87
C GLY A 190 -31.98 -39.21 -5.74
N ARG A 191 -32.53 -39.78 -6.81
CA ARG A 191 -33.82 -40.46 -6.79
C ARG A 191 -33.79 -41.51 -5.67
N ARG A 192 -34.74 -41.44 -4.75
CA ARG A 192 -35.32 -42.59 -4.06
C ARG A 192 -36.82 -42.41 -4.11
#